data_AF-A0A933HWH5-F1
#
_entry.id   AF-A0A933HWH5-F1
#
_cell.length_a   1.000
_cell.length_b   1.000
_cell.length_c   1.000
_cell.angle_alpha   90.00
_cell.angle_beta   90.00
_cell.angle_gamma   90.00
#
_symmetry.space_group_name_H-M   'P 1'
#
loop_
_entity.id
_entity.type
_entity.pdbx_description
1 polymer ?
#
loop_
_entity_poly.entity_id
_entity_poly.type
_entity_poly.pdbx_seq_one_letter_code
_entity_poly.pdbx_strand_id
1 'polypeptide(L)'
;MENFSERENARFNKGITLAQVDEVLALLDKWKRAYPGALKPFKGGGEKVDLGFILFTPWTTLKDVSINMECAKERHFLEKGYWLYSTLRILPDAPLHCLAKKEGGILADSFPDRGQFYGTFHNTGDYPDAVPWRFKDPKTADYFAMVVRVCAAALEEDDCAFFRKDPDFALARRLYAEANERARVSPLAIAFALLDLMEAARPPYSREALLREAVSRASG
;
A
#
# COMPACT_ATOMS: atom_id res chain seq x y z
N MET A 1 13.11 -4.30 2.99
CA MET A 1 13.39 -3.12 2.14
C MET A 1 12.19 -2.23 2.32
N GLU A 2 12.28 -1.16 3.10
CA GLU A 2 11.04 -0.53 3.56
C GLU A 2 10.36 0.37 2.54
N ASN A 3 11.10 1.03 1.65
CA ASN A 3 10.54 1.97 0.67
C ASN A 3 11.58 2.25 -0.42
N PHE A 4 11.16 2.80 -1.57
CA PHE A 4 12.05 3.25 -2.65
C PHE A 4 12.27 4.77 -2.65
N SER A 5 11.39 5.55 -2.03
CA SER A 5 11.58 7.00 -1.87
C SER A 5 12.75 7.27 -0.92
N GLU A 6 13.77 7.99 -1.41
CA GLU A 6 14.92 8.42 -0.61
C GLU A 6 14.48 9.19 0.64
N ARG A 7 13.43 10.02 0.51
CA ARG A 7 12.92 10.83 1.62
C ARG A 7 12.28 9.96 2.70
N GLU A 8 11.55 8.92 2.31
CA GLU A 8 10.98 7.96 3.27
C GLU A 8 12.08 7.10 3.90
N ASN A 9 13.05 6.62 3.10
CA ASN A 9 14.19 5.86 3.61
C ASN A 9 15.06 6.65 4.59
N ALA A 10 15.25 7.94 4.36
CA ALA A 10 15.94 8.83 5.29
C ALA A 10 15.24 8.88 6.65
N ARG A 11 13.89 8.86 6.68
CA ARG A 11 13.12 8.80 7.94
C ARG A 11 13.31 7.48 8.67
N PHE A 12 13.46 6.37 7.94
CA PHE A 12 13.73 5.06 8.54
C PHE A 12 15.19 4.90 9.01
N ASN A 13 16.07 5.84 8.67
CA ASN A 13 17.48 5.85 9.07
C ASN A 13 18.21 4.52 8.79
N LYS A 14 17.88 3.86 7.66
CA LYS A 14 18.48 2.56 7.30
C LYS A 14 19.76 2.68 6.47
N GLY A 15 20.00 3.83 5.83
CA GLY A 15 21.17 4.04 4.97
C GLY A 15 21.23 3.10 3.75
N ILE A 16 20.07 2.60 3.30
CA ILE A 16 19.97 1.65 2.17
C ILE A 16 19.79 2.44 0.87
N THR A 17 20.60 2.11 -0.13
CA THR A 17 20.52 2.64 -1.50
C THR A 17 19.75 1.69 -2.42
N LEU A 18 19.26 2.19 -3.56
CA LEU A 18 18.62 1.35 -4.58
C LEU A 18 19.59 0.33 -5.18
N ALA A 19 20.88 0.68 -5.36
CA ALA A 19 21.89 -0.26 -5.84
C ALA A 19 22.04 -1.46 -4.90
N GLN A 20 22.07 -1.24 -3.58
CA GLN A 20 22.11 -2.33 -2.60
C GLN A 20 20.84 -3.18 -2.62
N VAL A 21 19.69 -2.57 -2.89
CA VAL A 21 18.44 -3.31 -3.08
C VAL A 21 18.56 -4.26 -4.28
N ASP A 22 19.05 -3.76 -5.41
CA ASP A 22 19.19 -4.55 -6.64
C ASP A 22 20.19 -5.70 -6.46
N GLU A 23 21.31 -5.45 -5.77
CA GLU A 23 22.27 -6.48 -5.38
C GLU A 23 21.64 -7.59 -4.52
N VAL A 24 20.82 -7.21 -3.53
CA VAL A 24 20.12 -8.18 -2.67
C VAL A 24 19.08 -8.99 -3.46
N LEU A 25 18.30 -8.36 -4.33
CA LEU A 25 17.33 -9.05 -5.18
C LEU A 25 18.02 -10.06 -6.10
N ALA A 26 19.12 -9.66 -6.75
CA ALA A 26 19.92 -10.56 -7.59
C ALA A 26 20.50 -11.75 -6.80
N LEU A 27 20.94 -11.50 -5.56
CA LEU A 27 21.44 -12.55 -4.67
C LEU A 27 20.34 -13.53 -4.24
N LEU A 28 19.16 -13.02 -3.90
CA LEU A 28 18.00 -13.85 -3.56
C LEU A 28 17.60 -14.74 -4.72
N ASP A 29 17.56 -14.21 -5.94
CA ASP A 29 17.26 -15.00 -7.15
C ASP A 29 18.32 -16.07 -7.41
N LYS A 30 19.60 -15.74 -7.23
CA LYS A 30 20.69 -16.71 -7.31
C LYS A 30 20.51 -17.83 -6.30
N TRP A 31 20.20 -17.52 -5.04
CA TRP A 31 20.00 -18.51 -3.99
C TRP A 31 18.74 -19.34 -4.18
N LYS A 32 17.63 -18.76 -4.64
CA LYS A 32 16.40 -19.50 -4.99
C LYS A 32 16.67 -20.57 -6.04
N ARG A 33 17.52 -20.27 -7.04
CA ARG A 33 17.95 -21.23 -8.06
C ARG A 33 18.92 -22.28 -7.53
N ALA A 34 19.90 -21.86 -6.72
CA ALA A 34 20.93 -22.76 -6.20
C ALA A 34 20.43 -23.71 -5.09
N TYR A 35 19.45 -23.27 -4.30
CA TYR A 35 18.91 -24.01 -3.17
C TYR A 35 17.37 -24.04 -3.20
N PRO A 36 16.75 -24.77 -4.15
CA PRO A 36 15.29 -24.80 -4.28
C PRO A 36 14.60 -25.24 -2.98
N GLY A 37 13.65 -24.44 -2.50
CA GLY A 37 12.88 -24.73 -1.29
C GLY A 37 13.57 -24.41 0.05
N ALA A 38 14.85 -24.03 0.05
CA ALA A 38 15.57 -23.64 1.26
C ALA A 38 15.17 -22.23 1.75
N LEU A 39 15.00 -21.29 0.82
CA LEU A 39 14.46 -19.97 1.11
C LEU A 39 12.93 -20.05 1.16
N LYS A 40 12.38 -19.87 2.35
CA LYS A 40 10.93 -19.80 2.57
C LYS A 40 10.52 -18.33 2.65
N PRO A 41 9.73 -17.81 1.70
CA PRO A 41 9.17 -16.47 1.81
C PRO A 41 8.26 -16.39 3.04
N PHE A 42 8.11 -15.19 3.61
CA PHE A 42 7.11 -14.97 4.64
C PHE A 42 5.74 -14.75 4.00
N LYS A 43 4.66 -14.90 4.77
CA LYS A 43 3.31 -14.61 4.30
C LYS A 43 2.99 -13.13 4.51
N GLY A 44 2.57 -12.45 3.47
CA GLY A 44 2.10 -11.06 3.50
C GLY A 44 0.88 -10.90 2.58
N GLY A 45 -0.28 -10.56 3.13
CA GLY A 45 -1.53 -10.40 2.39
C GLY A 45 -2.06 -11.72 1.82
N GLY A 46 -1.81 -12.85 2.50
CA GLY A 46 -2.12 -14.18 1.99
C GLY A 46 -1.15 -14.70 0.92
N GLU A 47 -0.23 -13.85 0.43
CA GLU A 47 0.74 -14.18 -0.61
C GLU A 47 2.15 -14.40 -0.05
N LYS A 48 3.01 -15.04 -0.86
CA LYS A 48 4.42 -15.22 -0.56
C LYS A 48 5.15 -13.91 -0.85
N VAL A 49 5.71 -13.29 0.18
CA VAL A 49 6.46 -12.05 0.08
C VAL A 49 7.90 -12.31 0.49
N ASP A 50 8.83 -11.81 -0.31
CA ASP A 50 10.26 -11.99 -0.07
C ASP A 50 10.85 -10.89 0.83
N LEU A 51 10.24 -9.70 0.84
CA LEU A 51 10.77 -8.51 1.55
C LEU A 51 9.67 -7.72 2.25
N GLY A 52 9.90 -7.34 3.51
CA GLY A 52 9.03 -6.37 4.20
C GLY A 52 9.13 -5.00 3.53
N PHE A 53 7.98 -4.35 3.31
CA PHE A 53 7.81 -3.10 2.58
C PHE A 53 6.72 -2.24 3.25
N ILE A 54 6.92 -0.93 3.31
CA ILE A 54 6.02 0.08 3.89
C ILE A 54 5.77 1.15 2.83
N LEU A 55 4.65 1.06 2.12
CA LEU A 55 4.30 2.04 1.11
C LEU A 55 3.80 3.35 1.74
N PHE A 56 3.01 3.24 2.81
CA PHE A 56 2.35 4.38 3.43
C PHE A 56 2.82 4.66 4.84
N THR A 57 3.22 5.90 5.08
CA THR A 57 3.54 6.49 6.38
C THR A 57 2.72 7.77 6.54
N PRO A 58 2.71 8.40 7.73
CA PRO A 58 2.09 9.72 7.89
C PRO A 58 2.61 10.79 6.93
N TRP A 59 3.84 10.63 6.44
CA TRP A 59 4.54 11.64 5.63
C TRP A 59 4.58 11.31 4.14
N THR A 60 4.05 10.17 3.73
CA THR A 60 3.98 9.78 2.33
C THR A 60 3.14 10.80 1.55
N THR A 61 3.64 11.17 0.37
CA THR A 61 2.95 12.01 -0.62
C THR A 61 2.69 11.20 -1.89
N LEU A 62 1.82 11.69 -2.79
CA LEU A 62 1.61 11.03 -4.09
C LEU A 62 2.91 10.90 -4.91
N LYS A 63 3.83 11.87 -4.79
CA LYS A 63 5.16 11.76 -5.41
C LYS A 63 5.96 10.57 -4.88
N ASP A 64 5.91 10.31 -3.58
CA ASP A 64 6.60 9.13 -3.03
C ASP A 64 5.93 7.84 -3.52
N VAL A 65 4.59 7.82 -3.60
CA VAL A 65 3.85 6.69 -4.16
C VAL A 65 4.28 6.42 -5.60
N SER A 66 4.33 7.45 -6.46
CA SER A 66 4.81 7.35 -7.84
C SER A 66 6.17 6.69 -7.94
N ILE A 67 7.16 7.19 -7.17
CA ILE A 67 8.51 6.61 -7.12
C ILE A 67 8.46 5.12 -6.72
N ASN A 68 7.70 4.79 -5.68
CA ASN A 68 7.60 3.41 -5.22
C ASN A 68 6.98 2.49 -6.26
N MET A 69 5.93 2.94 -6.94
CA MET A 69 5.22 2.14 -7.92
C MET A 69 6.06 1.89 -9.17
N GLU A 70 6.76 2.89 -9.68
CA GLU A 70 7.67 2.72 -10.82
C GLU A 70 8.84 1.79 -10.46
N CYS A 71 9.48 2.00 -9.32
CA CYS A 71 10.56 1.11 -8.87
C CYS A 71 10.08 -0.33 -8.62
N ALA A 72 8.88 -0.52 -8.10
CA ALA A 72 8.26 -1.83 -7.89
C ALA A 72 7.97 -2.53 -9.23
N LYS A 73 7.48 -1.79 -10.23
CA LYS A 73 7.23 -2.28 -11.60
C LYS A 73 8.51 -2.71 -12.29
N GLU A 74 9.56 -1.88 -12.23
CA GLU A 74 10.90 -2.20 -12.77
C GLU A 74 11.48 -3.48 -12.15
N ARG A 75 11.14 -3.77 -10.90
CA ARG A 75 11.63 -4.92 -10.12
C ARG A 75 10.64 -6.08 -10.08
N HIS A 76 9.60 -6.04 -10.92
CA HIS A 76 8.60 -7.11 -11.08
C HIS A 76 7.91 -7.51 -9.77
N PHE A 77 7.58 -6.53 -8.92
CA PHE A 77 6.74 -6.77 -7.76
C PHE A 77 5.36 -7.29 -8.21
N LEU A 78 4.72 -8.08 -7.35
CA LEU A 78 3.43 -8.67 -7.67
C LEU A 78 2.36 -7.59 -7.91
N GLU A 79 1.55 -7.77 -8.95
CA GLU A 79 0.49 -6.82 -9.34
C GLU A 79 -0.70 -6.78 -8.37
N LYS A 80 -0.78 -7.79 -7.51
CA LYS A 80 -1.60 -7.87 -6.32
C LYS A 80 -0.64 -8.21 -5.18
N GLY A 81 -0.78 -7.59 -4.03
CA GLY A 81 0.08 -7.91 -2.91
C GLY A 81 0.03 -6.91 -1.78
N TYR A 82 0.41 -7.37 -0.59
CA TYR A 82 0.44 -6.58 0.64
C TYR A 82 1.15 -5.23 0.52
N TRP A 83 2.20 -5.17 -0.31
CA TRP A 83 2.98 -3.95 -0.50
C TRP A 83 2.17 -2.77 -1.01
N LEU A 84 1.06 -2.99 -1.74
CA LEU A 84 0.18 -1.94 -2.27
C LEU A 84 -0.64 -1.22 -1.21
N TYR A 85 -0.75 -1.78 0.00
CA TYR A 85 -1.54 -1.22 1.09
C TYR A 85 -0.81 -1.34 2.44
N SER A 86 0.50 -1.56 2.41
CA SER A 86 1.29 -1.68 3.62
C SER A 86 1.49 -0.33 4.28
N THR A 87 1.25 -0.29 5.59
CA THR A 87 1.31 0.92 6.39
C THR A 87 2.39 0.84 7.46
N LEU A 88 2.96 2.00 7.79
CA LEU A 88 3.83 2.13 8.94
C LEU A 88 3.02 1.90 10.20
N ARG A 89 3.51 1.00 11.03
CA ARG A 89 3.08 0.88 12.41
C ARG A 89 3.98 1.72 13.29
N ILE A 90 3.40 2.72 13.93
CA ILE A 90 4.08 3.53 14.94
C ILE A 90 3.93 2.81 16.27
N LEU A 91 5.05 2.57 16.95
CA LEU A 91 5.08 2.01 18.30
C LEU A 91 5.36 3.14 19.31
N PRO A 92 4.79 3.08 20.53
CA PRO A 92 5.08 4.03 21.59
C PRO A 92 6.59 4.13 21.83
N ASP A 93 7.04 5.34 22.14
CA ASP A 93 8.44 5.71 22.43
C ASP A 93 9.51 5.36 21.37
N ALA A 94 9.11 4.82 20.21
CA ALA A 94 10.00 4.64 19.08
C ALA A 94 10.40 5.99 18.46
N PRO A 95 11.54 6.09 17.75
CA PRO A 95 11.99 7.34 17.13
C PRO A 95 10.92 8.02 16.23
N LEU A 96 10.16 7.24 15.47
CA LEU A 96 9.09 7.75 14.60
C LEU A 96 7.87 8.26 15.40
N HIS A 97 7.59 7.68 16.57
CA HIS A 97 6.57 8.21 17.48
C HIS A 97 7.01 9.55 18.07
N CYS A 98 8.26 9.67 18.50
CA CYS A 98 8.82 10.93 18.99
C CYS A 98 8.81 12.02 17.90
N LEU A 99 9.14 11.67 16.66
CA LEU A 99 9.05 12.58 15.52
C LEU A 99 7.60 13.05 15.28
N ALA A 100 6.66 12.11 15.20
CA ALA A 100 5.23 12.41 15.00
C ALA A 100 4.66 13.30 16.12
N LYS A 101 5.05 13.03 17.38
CA LYS A 101 4.68 13.85 18.55
C LYS A 101 5.26 15.27 18.44
N LYS A 102 6.52 15.40 18.02
CA LYS A 102 7.19 16.69 17.86
C LYS A 102 6.57 17.55 16.75
N GLU A 103 6.22 16.94 15.61
CA GLU A 103 5.61 17.67 14.49
C GLU A 103 4.18 18.14 14.78
N GLY A 104 3.45 17.40 15.63
CA GLY A 104 2.05 17.68 15.91
C GLY A 104 1.12 17.38 14.73
N GLY A 105 -0.17 17.17 15.00
CA GLY A 105 -1.19 16.91 13.96
C GLY A 105 -1.10 15.56 13.25
N ILE A 106 -0.08 14.74 13.54
CA ILE A 106 0.08 13.39 12.96
C ILE A 106 -0.60 12.33 13.81
N LEU A 107 -0.33 12.31 15.12
CA LEU A 107 -0.91 11.33 16.03
C LEU A 107 -2.42 11.56 16.18
N ALA A 108 -3.18 10.48 16.32
CA ALA A 108 -4.63 10.52 16.45
C ALA A 108 -5.11 9.60 17.58
N ASP A 109 -6.28 9.90 18.13
CA ASP A 109 -6.92 9.07 19.16
C ASP A 109 -7.47 7.75 18.59
N SER A 110 -7.74 7.74 17.28
CA SER A 110 -8.21 6.56 16.53
C SER A 110 -7.71 6.61 15.08
N PHE A 111 -7.64 5.45 14.42
CA PHE A 111 -7.30 5.41 12.99
C PHE A 111 -8.39 6.11 12.18
N PRO A 112 -8.06 7.19 11.44
CA PRO A 112 -9.06 7.92 10.64
C PRO A 112 -9.72 7.06 9.56
N ASP A 113 -8.94 6.17 8.93
CA ASP A 113 -9.45 5.16 8.02
C ASP A 113 -9.08 3.78 8.56
N ARG A 114 -10.09 2.91 8.75
CA ARG A 114 -9.88 1.52 9.19
C ARG A 114 -8.95 0.75 8.25
N GLY A 115 -8.89 1.14 6.98
CA GLY A 115 -7.97 0.56 6.00
C GLY A 115 -6.51 0.62 6.44
N GLN A 116 -6.10 1.58 7.27
CA GLN A 116 -4.74 1.66 7.81
C GLN A 116 -4.36 0.43 8.64
N PHE A 117 -5.36 -0.29 9.16
CA PHE A 117 -5.18 -1.53 9.91
C PHE A 117 -5.45 -2.80 9.09
N TYR A 118 -5.95 -2.67 7.85
CA TYR A 118 -6.34 -3.81 7.01
C TYR A 118 -5.20 -4.81 6.80
N GLY A 119 -4.02 -4.31 6.41
CA GLY A 119 -2.87 -5.18 6.18
C GLY A 119 -2.27 -5.79 7.45
N THR A 120 -2.47 -5.16 8.61
CA THR A 120 -2.15 -5.78 9.90
C THR A 120 -3.12 -6.90 10.23
N PHE A 121 -4.43 -6.61 10.14
CA PHE A 121 -5.50 -7.57 10.43
C PHE A 121 -5.32 -8.84 9.59
N HIS A 122 -5.11 -8.68 8.28
CA HIS A 122 -4.98 -9.80 7.35
C HIS A 122 -3.70 -10.65 7.58
N ASN A 123 -2.64 -10.08 8.15
CA ASN A 123 -1.38 -10.78 8.35
C ASN A 123 -1.22 -11.44 9.71
N THR A 124 -1.66 -10.76 10.78
CA THR A 124 -1.28 -11.12 12.15
C THR A 124 -2.41 -11.01 13.16
N GLY A 125 -3.62 -10.63 12.74
CA GLY A 125 -4.82 -10.62 13.57
C GLY A 125 -5.02 -9.36 14.42
N ASP A 126 -4.03 -8.97 15.23
CA ASP A 126 -4.13 -7.77 16.08
C ASP A 126 -2.74 -7.19 16.47
N TYR A 127 -2.69 -5.88 16.72
CA TYR A 127 -1.56 -5.19 17.34
C TYR A 127 -2.07 -4.06 18.25
N PRO A 128 -2.33 -4.36 19.54
CA PRO A 128 -2.94 -3.40 20.46
C PRO A 128 -2.06 -2.17 20.72
N ASP A 129 -0.74 -2.29 20.53
CA ASP A 129 0.21 -1.21 20.79
C ASP A 129 0.43 -0.27 19.59
N ALA A 130 -0.24 -0.49 18.46
CA ALA A 130 -0.07 0.38 17.29
C ALA A 130 -0.70 1.76 17.55
N VAL A 131 0.12 2.81 17.54
CA VAL A 131 -0.35 4.18 17.74
C VAL A 131 -1.07 4.68 16.48
N PRO A 132 -2.33 5.15 16.59
CA PRO A 132 -3.04 5.69 15.43
C PRO A 132 -2.43 7.01 14.94
N TRP A 133 -2.50 7.21 13.62
CA TRP A 133 -1.95 8.38 12.96
C TRP A 133 -2.78 8.78 11.73
N ARG A 134 -2.61 10.02 11.28
CA ARG A 134 -3.23 10.60 10.09
C ARG A 134 -2.18 10.90 9.03
N PHE A 135 -2.55 10.77 7.76
CA PHE A 135 -1.73 11.30 6.68
C PHE A 135 -1.64 12.82 6.81
N LYS A 136 -0.43 13.35 6.63
CA LYS A 136 -0.17 14.79 6.56
C LYS A 136 -0.70 15.38 5.25
N ASP A 137 -0.65 14.62 4.16
CA ASP A 137 -1.23 14.98 2.87
C ASP A 137 -2.64 14.37 2.73
N PRO A 138 -3.72 15.18 2.71
CA PRO A 138 -5.08 14.68 2.56
C PRO A 138 -5.30 14.00 1.20
N LYS A 139 -4.58 14.39 0.13
CA LYS A 139 -4.68 13.70 -1.15
C LYS A 139 -4.18 12.26 -1.05
N THR A 140 -3.07 12.04 -0.35
CA THR A 140 -2.55 10.68 -0.13
C THR A 140 -3.50 9.86 0.75
N ALA A 141 -4.20 10.49 1.71
CA ALA A 141 -5.23 9.81 2.48
C ALA A 141 -6.37 9.27 1.60
N ASP A 142 -6.88 10.09 0.67
CA ASP A 142 -7.92 9.67 -0.27
C ASP A 142 -7.44 8.59 -1.22
N TYR A 143 -6.22 8.72 -1.74
CA TYR A 143 -5.59 7.72 -2.60
C TYR A 143 -5.50 6.37 -1.88
N PHE A 144 -4.92 6.38 -0.68
CA PHE A 144 -4.79 5.20 0.17
C PHE A 144 -6.14 4.53 0.41
N ALA A 145 -7.15 5.32 0.79
CA ALA A 145 -8.48 4.83 1.09
C ALA A 145 -9.09 4.04 -0.09
N MET A 146 -8.93 4.52 -1.32
CA MET A 146 -9.42 3.82 -2.50
C MET A 146 -8.57 2.58 -2.83
N VAL A 147 -7.24 2.69 -2.82
CA VAL A 147 -6.34 1.57 -3.19
C VAL A 147 -6.49 0.38 -2.27
N VAL A 148 -6.55 0.59 -0.94
CA VAL A 148 -6.68 -0.53 0.02
C VAL A 148 -7.98 -1.32 -0.19
N ARG A 149 -9.06 -0.66 -0.61
CA ARG A 149 -10.35 -1.29 -0.87
C ARG A 149 -10.37 -2.04 -2.20
N VAL A 150 -9.70 -1.53 -3.23
CA VAL A 150 -9.46 -2.27 -4.48
C VAL A 150 -8.63 -3.53 -4.20
N CYS A 151 -7.57 -3.42 -3.40
CA CYS A 151 -6.76 -4.56 -3.01
C CYS A 151 -7.58 -5.59 -2.23
N ALA A 152 -8.39 -5.15 -1.27
CA ALA A 152 -9.29 -6.04 -0.52
C ALA A 152 -10.30 -6.75 -1.44
N ALA A 153 -10.86 -6.04 -2.43
CA ALA A 153 -11.80 -6.63 -3.38
C ALA A 153 -11.14 -7.73 -4.25
N ALA A 154 -9.87 -7.53 -4.60
CA ALA A 154 -9.09 -8.52 -5.36
C ALA A 154 -8.64 -9.73 -4.53
N LEU A 155 -8.51 -9.59 -3.21
CA LEU A 155 -8.02 -10.64 -2.32
C LEU A 155 -9.14 -11.47 -1.68
N GLU A 156 -10.24 -10.84 -1.29
CA GLU A 156 -11.28 -11.45 -0.46
C GLU A 156 -12.62 -11.65 -1.20
N GLU A 157 -12.64 -11.39 -2.51
CA GLU A 157 -13.76 -11.58 -3.42
C GLU A 157 -15.11 -11.07 -2.84
N ASP A 158 -15.99 -11.97 -2.41
CA ASP A 158 -17.37 -11.68 -2.05
C ASP A 158 -17.62 -11.33 -0.56
N ASP A 159 -16.72 -11.67 0.37
CA ASP A 159 -16.96 -11.45 1.81
C ASP A 159 -15.71 -10.98 2.56
N CYS A 160 -15.29 -9.74 2.30
CA CYS A 160 -14.33 -9.08 3.17
C CYS A 160 -14.97 -8.69 4.50
N ALA A 161 -14.79 -9.51 5.54
CA ALA A 161 -15.34 -9.26 6.87
C ALA A 161 -14.89 -7.89 7.44
N PHE A 162 -13.66 -7.46 7.12
CA PHE A 162 -13.09 -6.21 7.60
C PHE A 162 -13.80 -4.97 7.03
N PHE A 163 -14.19 -5.02 5.76
CA PHE A 163 -14.84 -3.92 5.05
C PHE A 163 -16.33 -4.16 4.77
N ARG A 164 -16.97 -5.18 5.36
CA ARG A 164 -18.35 -5.59 5.04
C ARG A 164 -19.40 -4.46 5.09
N LYS A 165 -19.22 -3.48 5.98
CA LYS A 165 -20.12 -2.32 6.15
C LYS A 165 -19.53 -1.02 5.59
N ASP A 166 -18.51 -1.10 4.76
CA ASP A 166 -17.80 0.05 4.20
C ASP A 166 -18.35 0.35 2.79
N PRO A 167 -19.00 1.51 2.55
CA PRO A 167 -19.59 1.84 1.25
C PRO A 167 -18.54 2.02 0.16
N ASP A 168 -17.34 2.52 0.48
CA ASP A 168 -16.26 2.68 -0.49
C ASP A 168 -15.74 1.30 -0.93
N PHE A 169 -15.76 0.30 -0.04
CA PHE A 169 -15.43 -1.08 -0.40
C PHE A 169 -16.50 -1.71 -1.29
N ALA A 170 -17.78 -1.53 -0.95
CA ALA A 170 -18.88 -2.03 -1.79
C ALA A 170 -18.80 -1.48 -3.22
N LEU A 171 -18.44 -0.19 -3.35
CA LEU A 171 -18.17 0.43 -4.64
C LEU A 171 -16.95 -0.18 -5.33
N ALA A 172 -15.80 -0.24 -4.66
CA ALA A 172 -14.56 -0.78 -5.23
C ALA A 172 -14.73 -2.23 -5.71
N ARG A 173 -15.40 -3.07 -4.92
CA ARG A 173 -15.70 -4.46 -5.26
C ARG A 173 -16.54 -4.56 -6.52
N ARG A 174 -17.63 -3.80 -6.60
CA ARG A 174 -18.50 -3.80 -7.79
C ARG A 174 -17.72 -3.39 -9.05
N LEU A 175 -16.98 -2.27 -8.99
CA LEU A 175 -16.24 -1.78 -10.16
C LEU A 175 -15.12 -2.74 -10.57
N TYR A 176 -14.42 -3.33 -9.60
CA TYR A 176 -13.37 -4.31 -9.87
C TYR A 176 -13.91 -5.58 -10.51
N ALA A 177 -15.07 -6.08 -10.05
CA ALA A 177 -15.74 -7.23 -10.64
C ALA A 177 -16.23 -6.93 -12.07
N GLU A 178 -16.94 -5.83 -12.29
CA GLU A 178 -17.42 -5.39 -13.60
C GLU A 178 -16.28 -5.23 -14.63
N ALA A 179 -15.12 -4.74 -14.18
CA ALA A 179 -13.92 -4.64 -15.01
C ALA A 179 -13.38 -6.03 -15.39
N ASN A 180 -13.27 -6.94 -14.41
CA ASN A 180 -12.74 -8.28 -14.61
C ASN A 180 -13.64 -9.21 -15.43
N GLU A 181 -14.94 -8.90 -15.55
CA GLU A 181 -15.83 -9.54 -16.51
C GLU A 181 -15.47 -9.20 -17.97
N ARG A 182 -14.85 -8.04 -18.21
CA ARG A 182 -14.54 -7.52 -19.56
C ARG A 182 -13.08 -7.74 -19.95
N ALA A 183 -12.17 -7.49 -19.02
CA ALA A 183 -10.73 -7.57 -19.21
C ALA A 183 -10.05 -7.91 -17.89
N ARG A 184 -8.98 -8.70 -17.92
CA ARG A 184 -8.21 -8.98 -16.70
C ARG A 184 -7.53 -7.70 -16.22
N VAL A 185 -7.98 -7.16 -15.08
CA VAL A 185 -7.42 -5.92 -14.49
C VAL A 185 -6.79 -6.22 -13.15
N SER A 186 -5.57 -5.73 -12.93
CA SER A 186 -4.87 -5.88 -11.66
C SER A 186 -5.07 -4.67 -10.73
N PRO A 187 -5.01 -4.85 -9.40
CA PRO A 187 -5.02 -3.74 -8.44
C PRO A 187 -3.90 -2.71 -8.71
N LEU A 188 -2.71 -3.18 -9.11
CA LEU A 188 -1.60 -2.30 -9.47
C LEU A 188 -1.94 -1.37 -10.65
N ALA A 189 -2.60 -1.88 -11.70
CA ALA A 189 -3.01 -1.06 -12.84
C ALA A 189 -4.01 0.03 -12.44
N ILE A 190 -4.99 -0.30 -11.60
CA ILE A 190 -5.96 0.67 -11.05
C ILE A 190 -5.24 1.69 -10.17
N ALA A 191 -4.28 1.26 -9.36
CA ALA A 191 -3.51 2.14 -8.49
C ALA A 191 -2.69 3.16 -9.30
N PHE A 192 -2.12 2.77 -10.45
CA PHE A 192 -1.42 3.69 -11.36
C PHE A 192 -2.39 4.70 -11.98
N ALA A 193 -3.50 4.22 -12.55
CA ALA A 193 -4.50 5.09 -13.15
C ALA A 193 -5.08 6.10 -12.14
N LEU A 194 -5.30 5.67 -10.90
CA LEU A 194 -5.77 6.52 -9.83
C LEU A 194 -4.73 7.58 -9.45
N LEU A 195 -3.45 7.21 -9.42
CA LEU A 195 -2.36 8.13 -9.10
C LEU A 195 -2.30 9.26 -10.12
N ASP A 196 -2.29 8.93 -11.42
CA ASP A 196 -2.29 9.89 -12.52
C ASP A 196 -3.48 10.87 -12.44
N LEU A 197 -4.67 10.33 -12.14
CA LEU A 197 -5.88 11.14 -11.96
C LEU A 197 -5.75 12.11 -10.78
N MET A 198 -5.23 11.64 -9.65
CA MET A 198 -5.14 12.45 -8.42
C MET A 198 -4.04 13.51 -8.46
N GLU A 199 -2.97 13.29 -9.24
CA GLU A 199 -1.96 14.30 -9.52
C GLU A 199 -2.55 15.47 -10.33
N ALA A 200 -3.38 15.18 -11.33
CA ALA A 200 -4.01 16.20 -12.17
C ALA A 200 -5.22 16.89 -11.50
N ALA A 201 -5.94 16.19 -10.62
CA ALA A 201 -7.20 16.68 -10.08
C ALA A 201 -7.01 17.80 -9.03
N ARG A 202 -7.97 18.74 -8.98
CA ARG A 202 -8.14 19.73 -7.89
C ARG A 202 -9.36 19.43 -7.01
N PRO A 203 -9.27 19.56 -5.67
CA PRO A 203 -10.36 19.22 -4.76
C PRO A 203 -11.49 20.28 -4.83
N PRO A 204 -12.73 19.93 -4.43
CA PRO A 204 -13.16 18.63 -3.90
C PRO A 204 -13.29 17.56 -4.99
N TYR A 205 -12.97 16.31 -4.64
CA TYR A 205 -13.10 15.16 -5.54
C TYR A 205 -14.24 14.24 -5.11
N SER A 206 -14.94 13.65 -6.08
CA SER A 206 -15.77 12.49 -5.82
C SER A 206 -14.91 11.23 -5.90
N ARG A 207 -14.68 10.54 -4.77
CA ARG A 207 -13.99 9.24 -4.74
C ARG A 207 -14.62 8.25 -5.72
N GLU A 208 -15.95 8.27 -5.84
CA GLU A 208 -16.64 7.43 -6.82
C GLU A 208 -16.26 7.74 -8.27
N ALA A 209 -16.22 9.01 -8.67
CA ALA A 209 -15.87 9.39 -10.03
C ALA A 209 -14.41 9.04 -10.34
N LEU A 210 -13.50 9.31 -9.40
CA LEU A 210 -12.09 8.95 -9.53
C LEU A 210 -11.90 7.44 -9.68
N LEU A 211 -12.55 6.64 -8.84
CA LEU A 211 -12.39 5.19 -8.88
C LEU A 211 -12.99 4.59 -10.16
N ARG A 212 -14.15 5.09 -10.63
CA ARG A 212 -14.75 4.66 -11.90
C ARG A 212 -13.83 4.94 -13.08
N GLU A 213 -13.28 6.15 -13.15
CA GLU A 213 -12.35 6.54 -14.22
C GLU A 213 -11.05 5.74 -14.14
N ALA A 214 -10.49 5.54 -12.94
CA ALA A 214 -9.28 4.74 -12.75
C ALA A 214 -9.46 3.29 -13.23
N VAL A 215 -10.59 2.68 -12.85
CA VAL A 215 -10.94 1.32 -13.30
C VAL A 215 -11.13 1.29 -14.82
N SER A 216 -11.83 2.26 -15.40
CA SER A 216 -12.02 2.34 -16.86
C SER A 216 -10.69 2.45 -17.61
N ARG A 217 -9.73 3.24 -17.12
CA ARG A 217 -8.39 3.37 -17.71
C ARG A 217 -7.55 2.10 -17.57
N ALA A 218 -7.70 1.39 -16.45
CA ALA A 218 -6.98 0.15 -16.22
C ALA A 218 -7.54 -1.04 -17.03
N SER A 219 -8.78 -0.94 -17.52
CA SER A 219 -9.45 -1.96 -18.35
C SER A 219 -9.27 -1.78 -19.86
N GLY A 220 -8.89 -0.58 -20.31
CA GLY A 220 -8.75 -0.23 -21.74
C GLY A 220 -7.33 -0.43 -22.24
#